data_AF-A0A2A4FE89-F1
#
_entry.id   AF-A0A2A4FE89-F1
#
_cell.length_a   1.000
_cell.length_b   1.000
_cell.length_c   1.000
_cell.angle_alpha   90.00
_cell.angle_beta   90.00
_cell.angle_gamma   90.00
#
_symmetry.space_group_name_H-M   'P 1'
#
loop_
_entity.id
_entity.type
_entity.pdbx_description
1 polymer ?
#
loop_
_entity_poly.entity_id
_entity_poly.type
_entity_poly.pdbx_seq_one_letter_code
_entity_poly.pdbx_strand_id
1 'polypeptide(L)'
;MSSVNCSVHGSASGIHLTRAAAALLYGDRDEWAAGSRLVELTLDDDGIEWLCFILESDGPTVVELGAVRDADGNYRITDEDAAWAALDLMTATCHGCLTEMKQAQDDARNGRR
;
A
#
# COMPACT_ATOMS: atom_id res chain seq x y z
N MET A 1 11.68 -14.41 12.39
CA MET A 1 11.13 -13.35 11.53
C MET A 1 10.48 -14.06 10.35
N SER A 2 9.15 -14.20 10.40
CA SER A 2 8.40 -14.88 9.36
C SER A 2 7.97 -13.87 8.33
N SER A 3 8.82 -13.63 7.33
CA SER A 3 8.46 -12.75 6.22
C SER A 3 7.21 -13.24 5.53
N VAL A 4 6.30 -12.33 5.16
CA VAL A 4 5.10 -12.68 4.37
C VAL A 4 5.53 -12.94 2.92
N ASN A 5 6.10 -14.11 2.68
CA ASN A 5 6.29 -14.65 1.34
C ASN A 5 5.13 -15.60 1.03
N CYS A 6 4.32 -15.28 0.02
CA CYS A 6 3.20 -16.13 -0.36
C CYS A 6 3.75 -17.46 -0.91
N SER A 7 3.48 -18.57 -0.21
CA SER A 7 3.91 -19.91 -0.62
C SER A 7 3.31 -20.36 -1.96
N VAL A 8 2.23 -19.69 -2.42
CA VAL A 8 1.50 -20.03 -3.64
C VAL A 8 1.95 -19.19 -4.85
N HIS A 9 2.33 -17.93 -4.65
CA HIS A 9 2.58 -16.98 -5.76
C HIS A 9 3.97 -16.32 -5.74
N GLY A 10 4.76 -16.52 -4.67
CA GLY A 10 5.97 -15.75 -4.44
C GLY A 10 5.68 -14.25 -4.24
N SER A 11 6.68 -13.39 -4.47
CA SER A 11 6.57 -11.93 -4.32
C SER A 11 5.98 -11.20 -5.55
N ALA A 12 5.59 -11.91 -6.61
CA ALA A 12 5.33 -11.31 -7.93
C ALA A 12 3.83 -11.09 -8.27
N SER A 13 2.90 -11.36 -7.35
CA SER A 13 1.46 -11.33 -7.65
C SER A 13 0.75 -9.99 -7.41
N GLY A 14 1.10 -8.99 -8.22
CA GLY A 14 0.10 -8.17 -8.92
C GLY A 14 -0.56 -6.97 -8.21
N ILE A 15 -0.14 -6.54 -7.02
CA ILE A 15 -0.57 -5.23 -6.47
C ILE A 15 0.65 -4.37 -6.13
N HIS A 16 0.60 -3.10 -6.53
CA HIS A 16 1.66 -2.13 -6.24
C HIS A 16 1.56 -1.60 -4.81
N LEU A 17 2.69 -1.55 -4.13
CA LEU A 17 2.83 -0.95 -2.80
C LEU A 17 4.15 -0.23 -2.66
N THR A 18 4.23 0.79 -1.81
CA THR A 18 5.51 1.48 -1.55
C THR A 18 6.54 0.47 -1.04
N ARG A 19 7.81 0.66 -1.38
CA ARG A 19 8.90 -0.17 -0.82
C ARG A 19 8.89 -0.18 0.72
N ALA A 20 8.47 0.92 1.34
CA ALA A 20 8.31 1.01 2.79
C ALA A 20 7.18 0.09 3.30
N ALA A 21 6.00 0.11 2.67
CA ALA A 21 4.92 -0.82 2.97
C ALA A 21 5.37 -2.28 2.75
N ALA A 22 6.10 -2.56 1.68
CA ALA A 22 6.60 -3.90 1.41
C ALA A 22 7.60 -4.39 2.47
N ALA A 23 8.50 -3.52 2.93
CA ALA A 23 9.44 -3.86 3.98
C ALA A 23 8.73 -4.27 5.29
N LEU A 24 7.66 -3.57 5.65
CA LEU A 24 6.84 -3.94 6.81
C LEU A 24 6.04 -5.23 6.56
N LEU A 25 5.49 -5.41 5.35
CA LEU A 25 4.74 -6.61 5.00
C LEU A 25 5.62 -7.86 5.06
N TYR A 26 6.85 -7.77 4.57
CA TYR A 26 7.84 -8.84 4.66
C TYR A 26 8.48 -8.96 6.06
N GLY A 27 8.02 -8.17 7.03
CA GLY A 27 8.39 -8.24 8.44
C GLY A 27 7.49 -9.20 9.24
N ASP A 28 7.32 -8.91 10.52
CA ASP A 28 6.46 -9.68 11.42
C ASP A 28 4.97 -9.29 11.29
N ARG A 29 4.06 -10.26 11.43
CA ARG A 29 2.61 -10.02 11.30
C ARG A 29 2.04 -9.16 12.42
N ASP A 30 2.57 -9.29 13.64
CA ASP A 30 2.11 -8.50 14.79
C ASP A 30 2.60 -7.04 14.65
N GLU A 31 3.82 -6.85 14.14
CA GLU A 31 4.36 -5.52 13.82
C GLU A 31 3.52 -4.83 12.74
N TRP A 32 3.10 -5.56 11.71
CA TRP A 32 2.19 -5.03 10.69
C TRP A 32 0.83 -4.63 11.27
N ALA A 33 0.21 -5.49 12.08
CA ALA A 33 -1.08 -5.22 12.70
C ALA A 33 -1.04 -3.99 13.62
N ALA A 34 0.12 -3.71 14.24
CA ALA A 34 0.34 -2.53 15.07
C ALA A 34 0.88 -1.30 14.31
N GLY A 35 1.26 -1.45 13.04
CA GLY A 35 1.92 -0.42 12.23
C GLY A 35 0.98 0.65 11.66
N SER A 36 1.56 1.54 10.84
CA SER A 36 0.80 2.54 10.07
C SER A 36 -0.26 1.86 9.19
N ARG A 37 -1.45 2.45 9.12
CA ARG A 37 -2.56 1.92 8.34
C ARG A 37 -2.21 1.88 6.85
N LEU A 38 -2.61 0.80 6.18
CA LEU A 38 -2.60 0.75 4.73
C LEU A 38 -3.77 1.58 4.15
N VAL A 39 -3.46 2.52 3.27
CA VAL A 39 -4.44 3.37 2.56
C VAL A 39 -4.29 3.21 1.06
N GLU A 40 -5.39 3.39 0.34
CA GLU A 40 -5.40 3.28 -1.12
C GLU A 40 -4.73 4.49 -1.75
N LEU A 41 -3.98 4.23 -2.82
CA LEU A 41 -3.45 5.22 -3.74
C LEU A 41 -3.88 4.82 -5.15
N THR A 42 -4.65 5.66 -5.81
CA THR A 42 -4.96 5.49 -7.23
C THR A 42 -4.00 6.33 -8.06
N LEU A 43 -3.31 5.69 -8.98
CA LEU A 43 -2.52 6.36 -10.01
C LEU A 43 -3.32 6.31 -11.31
N ASP A 44 -3.50 7.45 -11.95
CA ASP A 44 -4.22 7.59 -13.21
C ASP A 44 -3.28 8.21 -14.26
N ASP A 45 -3.16 7.54 -15.40
CA ASP A 45 -2.42 7.99 -16.58
C ASP A 45 -3.24 7.70 -17.84
N ASP A 46 -3.68 8.74 -18.55
CA ASP A 46 -4.50 8.66 -19.76
C ASP A 46 -5.70 7.68 -19.64
N GLY A 47 -6.36 7.66 -18.48
CA GLY A 47 -7.50 6.78 -18.20
C GLY A 47 -7.16 5.33 -17.86
N ILE A 48 -5.88 4.99 -17.72
CA ILE A 48 -5.41 3.75 -17.10
C ILE A 48 -5.27 4.00 -15.60
N GLU A 49 -6.02 3.24 -14.80
CA GLU A 49 -5.95 3.31 -13.34
C GLU A 49 -5.16 2.13 -12.76
N TRP A 50 -4.17 2.44 -11.92
CA TRP A 50 -3.51 1.45 -11.07
C TRP A 50 -3.91 1.65 -9.62
N LEU A 51 -4.54 0.61 -9.05
CA LEU A 51 -4.77 0.54 -7.61
C LEU A 51 -3.47 0.13 -6.90
N CYS A 52 -2.97 1.05 -6.09
CA CYS A 52 -1.79 0.89 -5.27
C CYS A 52 -2.16 1.04 -3.79
N PHE A 53 -1.23 0.68 -2.91
CA PHE A 53 -1.38 0.88 -1.48
C PHE A 53 -0.12 1.48 -0.86
N ILE A 54 -0.32 2.39 0.08
CA ILE A 54 0.77 3.04 0.81
C ILE A 54 0.53 2.93 2.32
N LEU A 55 1.58 3.17 3.10
CA LEU A 55 1.38 3.45 4.52
C LEU A 55 0.80 4.85 4.66
N GLU A 56 -0.14 5.04 5.58
CA GLU A 56 -0.69 6.36 5.90
C GLU A 56 0.42 7.36 6.30
N SER A 57 1.51 6.88 6.90
CA SER A 57 2.71 7.67 7.19
C SER A 57 3.52 8.10 5.97
N ASP A 58 3.36 7.42 4.82
CA ASP A 58 3.96 7.81 3.54
C ASP A 58 3.13 8.88 2.82
N GLY A 59 1.98 9.28 3.39
CA GLY A 59 1.08 10.31 2.85
C GLY A 59 1.78 11.60 2.43
N PRO A 60 2.63 12.22 3.28
CA PRO A 60 3.38 13.43 2.91
C PRO A 60 4.23 13.23 1.65
N THR A 61 4.92 12.09 1.52
CA THR A 61 5.77 11.78 0.35
C THR A 61 4.97 11.76 -0.94
N VAL A 62 3.78 11.12 -0.95
CA VAL A 62 2.96 11.07 -2.17
C VAL A 62 2.24 12.40 -2.44
N VAL A 63 1.94 13.19 -1.40
CA VAL A 63 1.42 14.56 -1.55
C VAL A 63 2.46 15.47 -2.19
N GLU A 64 3.74 15.35 -1.83
CA GLU A 64 4.84 16.07 -2.48
C GLU A 64 4.98 15.71 -3.97
N LEU A 65 4.60 14.49 -4.36
CA LEU A 65 4.53 14.08 -5.76
C LEU A 65 3.27 14.60 -6.47
N GLY A 66 2.30 15.19 -5.78
CA GLY A 66 1.08 15.73 -6.36
C GLY A 66 -0.20 14.94 -6.03
N ALA A 67 -0.15 14.00 -5.08
CA ALA A 67 -1.35 13.28 -4.66
C ALA A 67 -2.34 14.20 -3.94
N VAL A 68 -3.62 14.04 -4.28
CA VAL A 68 -4.75 14.66 -3.57
C VAL A 68 -5.36 13.62 -2.63
N ARG A 69 -5.55 14.00 -1.36
CA ARG A 69 -6.20 13.15 -0.36
C ARG A 69 -7.71 13.40 -0.34
N ASP A 70 -8.51 12.35 -0.47
CA ASP A 70 -9.97 12.44 -0.43
C ASP A 70 -10.54 12.41 1.01
N ALA A 71 -11.88 12.48 1.11
CA ALA A 71 -12.60 12.49 2.38
C ALA A 71 -12.55 11.15 3.12
N ASP A 72 -12.39 10.04 2.40
CA ASP A 72 -12.23 8.69 2.95
C ASP A 72 -10.78 8.43 3.40
N GLY A 73 -9.88 9.34 3.03
CA GLY A 73 -8.48 9.36 3.41
C GLY A 73 -7.57 8.57 2.47
N ASN A 74 -8.05 8.25 1.27
CA ASN A 74 -7.27 7.67 0.19
C ASN A 74 -6.61 8.78 -0.64
N TYR A 75 -5.64 8.39 -1.45
CA TYR A 75 -4.85 9.32 -2.26
C TYR A 75 -5.09 9.06 -3.75
N ARG A 76 -5.05 10.13 -4.55
CA ARG A 76 -5.10 10.02 -6.01
C ARG A 76 -4.07 10.92 -6.68
N ILE A 77 -3.35 10.38 -7.66
CA ILE A 77 -2.48 11.12 -8.58
C ILE A 77 -3.08 10.98 -9.99
N THR A 78 -3.21 12.09 -10.70
CA THR A 78 -3.74 12.15 -12.08
C THR A 78 -2.78 12.83 -13.06
N ASP A 79 -1.65 13.32 -12.57
CA ASP A 79 -0.59 13.87 -13.41
C ASP A 79 0.33 12.71 -13.83
N GLU A 80 0.62 12.61 -15.13
CA GLU A 80 1.37 11.48 -15.73
C GLU A 80 2.78 11.37 -15.13
N ASP A 81 3.53 12.48 -15.13
CA ASP A 81 4.90 12.50 -14.59
C ASP A 81 4.92 12.12 -13.11
N ALA A 82 3.95 12.63 -12.34
CA ALA A 82 3.77 12.27 -10.94
C ALA A 82 3.40 10.79 -10.74
N ALA A 83 2.54 10.23 -11.59
CA ALA A 83 2.11 8.83 -11.51
C ALA A 83 3.30 7.88 -11.77
N TRP A 84 4.12 8.18 -12.78
CA TRP A 84 5.35 7.45 -13.07
C TRP A 84 6.37 7.59 -11.92
N ALA A 85 6.57 8.79 -11.39
CA ALA A 85 7.44 8.99 -10.23
C ALA A 85 6.94 8.23 -8.98
N ALA A 86 5.63 8.13 -8.78
CA ALA A 86 5.05 7.34 -7.72
C ALA A 86 5.25 5.83 -7.95
N LEU A 87 5.07 5.33 -9.18
CA LEU A 87 5.35 3.94 -9.55
C LEU A 87 6.81 3.56 -9.28
N ASP A 88 7.76 4.47 -9.48
CA ASP A 88 9.17 4.26 -9.17
C ASP A 88 9.44 4.02 -7.68
N LEU A 89 8.53 4.43 -6.77
CA LEU A 89 8.59 4.13 -5.34
C LEU A 89 7.97 2.77 -4.98
N MET A 90 7.31 2.12 -5.94
CA MET A 90 6.54 0.91 -5.71
C MET A 90 7.37 -0.36 -5.91
N THR A 91 6.87 -1.43 -5.33
CA THR A 91 7.22 -2.80 -5.66
C THR A 91 5.92 -3.59 -5.85
N ALA A 92 6.01 -4.88 -6.16
CA ALA A 92 4.85 -5.75 -6.22
C ALA A 92 4.74 -6.57 -4.92
N THR A 93 3.51 -6.82 -4.50
CA THR A 93 3.19 -7.83 -3.47
C THR A 93 2.05 -8.71 -3.94
N CYS A 94 1.88 -9.85 -3.25
CA CYS A 94 0.76 -10.74 -3.45
C CYS A 94 -0.56 -10.12 -2.97
N HIS A 95 -1.53 -9.99 -3.88
CA HIS A 95 -2.89 -9.52 -3.57
C HIS A 95 -3.52 -10.24 -2.36
N GLY A 96 -3.48 -11.57 -2.33
CA GLY A 96 -4.05 -12.35 -1.21
C GLY A 96 -3.41 -12.02 0.14
N CYS A 97 -2.07 -11.97 0.20
CA CYS A 97 -1.35 -11.59 1.42
C CYS A 97 -1.67 -10.15 1.83
N LEU A 98 -1.79 -9.22 0.88
CA LEU A 98 -2.14 -7.84 1.18
C LEU A 98 -3.53 -7.73 1.81
N THR A 99 -4.52 -8.43 1.25
CA THR A 99 -5.90 -8.44 1.77
C THR A 99 -5.98 -9.06 3.17
N GLU A 100 -5.33 -10.21 3.39
CA GLU A 100 -5.24 -10.83 4.71
C GLU A 100 -4.62 -9.88 5.75
N MET A 101 -3.54 -9.19 5.37
CA MET A 101 -2.81 -8.31 6.27
C MET A 101 -3.53 -6.98 6.51
N LYS A 102 -4.26 -6.45 5.51
CA LYS A 102 -5.16 -5.31 5.69
C LYS A 102 -6.29 -5.66 6.66
N GLN A 103 -6.90 -6.83 6.49
CA GLN A 103 -7.94 -7.32 7.41
C GLN A 103 -7.39 -7.42 8.85
N ALA A 104 -6.17 -7.91 9.04
CA ALA A 104 -5.54 -7.96 10.37
C ALA A 104 -5.38 -6.57 11.02
N GLN A 105 -5.05 -5.52 10.25
CA GLN A 105 -5.01 -4.14 10.76
C GLN A 105 -6.41 -3.63 11.15
N ASP A 106 -7.41 -3.92 10.33
CA ASP A 106 -8.80 -3.51 10.58
C ASP A 106 -9.37 -4.21 11.82
N ASP A 107 -9.14 -5.51 11.97
CA ASP A 107 -9.54 -6.31 13.13
C ASP A 107 -8.87 -5.82 14.42
N ALA A 108 -7.55 -5.58 14.39
CA ALA A 108 -6.81 -5.07 15.54
C ALA A 108 -7.31 -3.70 16.01
N ARG A 109 -7.82 -2.86 15.11
CA ARG A 109 -8.44 -1.57 15.44
C ARG A 109 -9.84 -1.75 16.01
N ASN A 110 -10.64 -2.63 15.43
CA ASN A 110 -12.01 -2.88 15.89
C ASN A 110 -12.06 -3.58 17.25
N GLY A 111 -11.10 -4.44 17.56
CA GLY A 111 -10.97 -5.11 18.86
C GLY A 111 -10.38 -4.24 19.99
N ARG A 112 -9.88 -3.03 19.68
CA ARG A 112 -9.43 -2.02 20.66
C ARG A 112 -10.51 -0.99 21.04
N ARG A 113 -11.69 -1.06 20.43
CA ARG A 113 -12.87 -0.25 20.79
C ARG A 113 -13.74 -0.97 21.81
#